data_AF-A0A4S4LYK7-F1
#
_entry.id   AF-A0A4S4LYK7-F1
#
_cell.length_a   1.000
_cell.length_b   1.000
_cell.length_c   1.000
_cell.angle_alpha   90.00
_cell.angle_beta   90.00
_cell.angle_gamma   90.00
#
_symmetry.space_group_name_H-M   'P 1'
#
loop_
_entity.id
_entity.type
_entity.pdbx_description
1 polymer ?
#
loop_
_entity_poly.entity_id
_entity_poly.type
_entity_poly.pdbx_seq_one_letter_code
_entity_poly.pdbx_strand_id
1 'polypeptide(L)'
;MQRFFVLLFSLFALLLCALPAHGVALTNAERLRKRMPPLPPVRRAPTPAGARRGVPSPSPSPSPVKFSGTIQVRSNGSTVGSIKKDSPTGVNFGSPDNDLTVKFVNGALQATNANFFVGGSGSKPIGPGSPNSVAFAAVQQGPTASIWSLDSSTGNLTAQWTNPDGSKPPTTIAFDIRDNILLFTGDLSAFNAQAASPASEVELFLVK
;
A
#
# COMPACT_ATOMS: atom_id res chain seq x y z
N MET A 1 -75.71 26.14 -23.83
CA MET A 1 -74.77 26.52 -22.75
C MET A 1 -73.34 26.12 -23.12
N GLN A 2 -72.70 26.79 -24.09
CA GLN A 2 -71.37 26.38 -24.60
C GLN A 2 -70.57 27.58 -25.15
N ARG A 3 -70.80 28.78 -24.58
CA ARG A 3 -70.11 30.02 -24.98
C ARG A 3 -69.54 30.82 -23.81
N PHE A 4 -69.69 30.34 -22.57
CA PHE A 4 -69.23 31.03 -21.36
C PHE A 4 -67.88 30.52 -20.82
N PHE A 5 -67.37 29.38 -21.30
CA PHE A 5 -66.16 28.75 -20.76
C PHE A 5 -64.85 29.11 -21.49
N VAL A 6 -64.90 29.78 -22.64
CA VAL A 6 -63.69 30.07 -23.44
C VAL A 6 -63.01 31.38 -23.02
N LEU A 7 -63.72 32.28 -22.34
CA LEU A 7 -63.17 33.59 -21.93
C LEU A 7 -62.47 33.58 -20.55
N LEU A 8 -62.61 32.52 -19.75
CA LEU A 8 -61.96 32.45 -18.43
C LEU A 8 -60.51 31.89 -18.50
N PHE A 9 -60.13 31.27 -19.61
CA PHE A 9 -58.78 30.70 -19.77
C PHE A 9 -57.78 31.64 -20.46
N SER A 10 -58.19 32.78 -21.04
CA SER A 10 -57.26 33.73 -21.66
C SER A 10 -56.71 34.80 -20.69
N LEU A 11 -57.30 34.97 -19.50
CA LEU A 11 -56.85 35.96 -18.53
C LEU A 11 -55.79 35.44 -17.54
N PHE A 12 -55.59 34.12 -17.44
CA PHE A 12 -54.62 33.53 -16.50
C PHE A 12 -53.22 33.28 -17.10
N ALA A 13 -53.07 33.43 -18.42
CA ALA A 13 -51.80 33.22 -19.13
C ALA A 13 -50.90 34.47 -19.21
N LEU A 14 -51.33 35.63 -18.68
CA LEU A 14 -50.61 36.91 -18.79
C LEU A 14 -50.10 37.47 -17.45
N LEU A 15 -50.23 36.73 -16.36
CA LEU A 15 -49.85 37.17 -15.00
C LEU A 15 -48.70 36.35 -14.38
N LEU A 16 -47.70 35.98 -15.18
CA LEU A 16 -46.50 35.24 -14.73
C LEU A 16 -45.19 35.82 -15.28
N CYS A 17 -45.19 37.07 -15.73
CA CYS A 17 -44.01 37.76 -16.27
C CYS A 17 -43.68 39.01 -15.44
N ALA A 18 -43.05 38.83 -14.28
CA ALA A 18 -42.12 39.81 -13.69
C ALA A 18 -41.62 39.33 -12.32
N LEU A 19 -40.81 38.26 -12.30
CA LEU A 19 -39.88 38.11 -11.18
C LEU A 19 -38.69 39.04 -11.45
N PRO A 20 -38.32 39.93 -10.53
CA PRO A 20 -37.10 40.72 -10.69
C PRO A 20 -35.92 39.75 -10.73
N ALA A 21 -35.22 39.72 -11.87
CA ALA A 21 -33.95 39.06 -12.00
C ALA A 21 -32.98 39.70 -11.01
N HIS A 22 -32.86 39.08 -9.83
CA HIS A 22 -31.84 39.45 -8.86
C HIS A 22 -30.50 39.16 -9.52
N GLY A 23 -29.81 40.22 -9.94
CA GLY A 23 -28.48 40.12 -10.49
C GLY A 23 -27.58 39.40 -9.50
N VAL A 24 -27.26 38.14 -9.79
CA VAL A 24 -26.30 37.38 -8.99
C VAL A 24 -24.98 38.12 -9.12
N ALA A 25 -24.51 38.70 -8.01
CA ALA A 25 -23.25 39.40 -7.98
C ALA A 25 -22.13 38.42 -8.38
N LEU A 26 -21.47 38.70 -9.51
CA LEU A 26 -20.40 37.85 -10.01
C LEU A 26 -19.25 37.79 -9.00
N THR A 27 -18.76 36.58 -8.76
CA THR A 27 -17.56 36.35 -7.96
C THR A 27 -16.31 36.87 -8.67
N ASN A 28 -15.22 37.11 -7.94
CA ASN A 28 -13.95 37.53 -8.55
C ASN A 28 -13.42 36.51 -9.59
N ALA A 29 -13.68 35.21 -9.39
CA ALA A 29 -13.30 34.18 -10.35
C ALA A 29 -14.06 34.32 -11.68
N GLU A 30 -15.36 34.58 -11.64
CA GLU A 30 -16.18 34.79 -12.85
C GLU A 30 -15.83 36.10 -13.56
N ARG A 31 -15.50 37.16 -12.80
CA ARG A 31 -15.04 38.44 -13.36
C ARG A 31 -13.73 38.28 -14.11
N LEU A 32 -12.77 37.53 -13.55
CA LEU A 32 -11.50 37.25 -14.23
C LEU A 32 -11.68 36.43 -15.51
N ARG A 33 -12.55 35.41 -15.51
CA ARG A 33 -12.90 34.65 -16.72
C ARG A 33 -13.47 35.55 -17.83
N LYS A 34 -14.21 36.59 -17.45
CA LYS A 34 -14.77 37.60 -18.37
C LYS A 34 -13.82 38.77 -18.64
N ARG A 35 -12.53 38.68 -18.25
CA ARG A 35 -11.52 39.75 -18.36
C ARG A 35 -11.95 41.09 -17.72
N MET A 36 -12.82 41.04 -16.72
CA MET A 36 -13.21 42.20 -15.93
C MET A 36 -12.29 42.35 -14.71
N PRO A 37 -12.03 43.58 -14.22
CA PRO A 37 -11.25 43.80 -13.01
C PRO A 37 -11.94 43.21 -11.76
N PRO A 38 -11.17 42.70 -10.79
CA PRO A 38 -11.72 42.12 -9.56
C PRO A 38 -12.46 43.17 -8.71
N LEU A 39 -13.43 42.72 -7.91
CA LEU A 39 -14.09 43.57 -6.93
C LEU A 39 -13.11 43.94 -5.80
N PRO A 40 -13.25 45.15 -5.23
CA PRO A 40 -12.43 45.58 -4.11
C PRO A 40 -12.69 44.73 -2.87
N PRO A 41 -11.69 44.54 -1.99
CA PRO A 41 -11.84 43.77 -0.77
C PRO A 41 -12.87 44.42 0.16
N VAL A 42 -13.88 43.65 0.57
CA VAL A 42 -14.88 44.08 1.55
C VAL A 42 -14.23 44.09 2.93
N ARG A 43 -14.10 45.27 3.53
CA ARG A 43 -13.62 45.44 4.90
C ARG A 43 -14.69 44.93 5.86
N ARG A 44 -14.46 43.78 6.48
CA ARG A 44 -15.31 43.30 7.59
C ARG A 44 -14.96 44.11 8.84
N ALA A 45 -15.98 44.53 9.59
CA ALA A 45 -15.77 45.20 10.88
C ALA A 45 -14.90 44.32 11.79
N PRO A 46 -13.96 44.91 12.55
CA PRO A 46 -13.08 44.16 13.42
C PRO A 46 -13.90 43.41 14.47
N THR A 47 -13.85 42.08 14.42
CA THR A 47 -14.34 41.22 15.49
C THR A 47 -13.51 41.53 16.75
N PRO A 48 -14.10 41.72 17.93
CA PRO A 48 -13.34 42.07 19.13
C PRO A 48 -12.27 41.01 19.40
N ALA A 49 -11.01 41.45 19.38
CA ALA A 49 -9.83 40.61 19.51
C ALA A 49 -9.65 40.13 20.95
N GLY A 50 -10.38 39.09 21.33
CA GLY A 50 -10.15 38.28 22.53
C GLY A 50 -9.64 36.86 22.22
N ALA A 51 -9.12 36.63 21.01
CA ALA A 51 -8.68 35.31 20.57
C ALA A 51 -7.20 35.09 20.92
N ARG A 52 -6.94 34.07 21.75
CA ARG A 52 -5.61 33.53 22.06
C ARG A 52 -4.74 33.47 20.80
N ARG A 53 -3.47 33.90 20.92
CA ARG A 53 -2.47 33.80 19.85
C ARG A 53 -2.52 32.39 19.25
N GLY A 54 -2.85 32.30 17.96
CA GLY A 54 -2.79 31.05 17.22
C GLY A 54 -1.36 30.53 17.28
N VAL A 55 -1.18 29.37 17.90
CA VAL A 55 0.06 28.60 17.83
C VAL A 55 0.34 28.35 16.34
N PRO A 56 1.59 28.48 15.86
CA PRO A 56 1.92 28.17 14.47
C PRO A 56 1.33 26.81 14.10
N SER A 57 0.61 26.75 12.97
CA SER A 57 0.08 25.48 12.45
C SER A 57 1.21 24.46 12.40
N PRO A 58 1.02 23.22 12.90
CA PRO A 58 2.01 22.18 12.72
C PRO A 58 2.24 22.03 11.21
N SER A 59 3.50 22.22 10.78
CA SER A 59 3.91 21.84 9.42
C SER A 59 3.37 20.45 9.11
N PRO A 60 2.90 20.19 7.88
CA PRO A 60 2.46 18.86 7.51
C PRO A 60 3.62 17.89 7.78
N SER A 61 3.49 17.09 8.83
CA SER A 61 4.41 15.98 9.07
C SER A 61 4.45 15.15 7.78
N PRO A 62 5.63 14.73 7.30
CA PRO A 62 5.69 13.85 6.15
C PRO A 62 4.80 12.66 6.44
N SER A 63 3.79 12.46 5.58
CA SER A 63 2.93 11.28 5.65
C SER A 63 3.84 10.05 5.72
N PRO A 64 3.59 9.09 6.64
CA PRO A 64 4.38 7.88 6.73
C PRO A 64 4.46 7.25 5.34
N VAL A 65 5.67 7.04 4.82
CA VAL A 65 5.85 6.41 3.50
C VAL A 65 5.24 5.01 3.60
N LYS A 66 4.13 4.80 2.89
CA LYS A 66 3.46 3.50 2.84
C LYS A 66 4.18 2.65 1.79
N PHE A 67 4.92 1.65 2.25
CA PHE A 67 5.50 0.63 1.39
C PHE A 67 4.51 -0.52 1.25
N SER A 68 3.85 -0.59 0.10
CA SER A 68 2.91 -1.65 -0.27
C SER A 68 3.14 -2.04 -1.72
N GLY A 69 2.86 -3.30 -2.05
CA GLY A 69 3.12 -3.84 -3.37
C GLY A 69 3.10 -5.37 -3.40
N THR A 70 3.53 -5.95 -4.51
CA THR A 70 3.77 -7.39 -4.65
C THR A 70 5.22 -7.72 -4.31
N ILE A 71 5.46 -8.95 -3.84
CA ILE A 71 6.82 -9.44 -3.61
C ILE A 71 7.27 -10.20 -4.84
N GLN A 72 8.23 -9.65 -5.58
CA GLN A 72 8.89 -10.33 -6.68
C GLN A 72 10.06 -11.17 -6.18
N VAL A 73 10.19 -12.38 -6.71
CA VAL A 73 11.34 -13.26 -6.52
C VAL A 73 12.25 -13.11 -7.72
N ARG A 74 13.53 -12.81 -7.47
CA ARG A 74 14.56 -12.65 -8.50
C ARG A 74 15.71 -13.61 -8.27
N SER A 75 16.32 -14.06 -9.35
CA SER A 75 17.55 -14.85 -9.33
C SER A 75 18.51 -14.28 -10.37
N ASN A 76 19.74 -13.96 -9.94
CA ASN A 76 20.76 -13.35 -10.78
C ASN A 76 20.25 -12.12 -11.56
N GLY A 77 19.49 -11.25 -10.89
CA GLY A 77 18.90 -10.04 -11.47
C GLY A 77 17.68 -10.25 -12.38
N SER A 78 17.32 -11.49 -12.69
CA SER A 78 16.13 -11.81 -13.52
C SER A 78 14.93 -12.17 -12.64
N THR A 79 13.74 -11.74 -13.04
CA THR A 79 12.50 -12.08 -12.32
C THR A 79 12.13 -13.54 -12.58
N VAL A 80 11.95 -14.29 -11.50
CA VAL A 80 11.46 -15.69 -11.50
C VAL A 80 9.94 -15.72 -11.44
N GLY A 81 9.34 -14.84 -10.64
CA GLY A 81 7.89 -14.70 -10.47
C GLY A 81 7.55 -13.84 -9.25
N SER A 82 6.32 -13.95 -8.76
CA SER A 82 5.85 -13.27 -7.54
C SER A 82 5.50 -14.29 -6.45
N ILE A 83 5.47 -13.90 -5.18
CA ILE A 83 4.99 -14.80 -4.10
C ILE A 83 3.50 -15.11 -4.30
N LYS A 84 3.09 -16.37 -4.09
CA LYS A 84 1.67 -16.78 -4.17
C LYS A 84 0.84 -16.19 -3.03
N LYS A 85 -0.37 -15.73 -3.36
CA LYS A 85 -1.35 -15.18 -2.42
C LYS A 85 -1.80 -16.16 -1.33
N ASP A 86 -2.18 -17.38 -1.71
CA ASP A 86 -2.85 -18.31 -0.80
C ASP A 86 -1.88 -19.08 0.11
N SER A 87 -0.63 -19.18 -0.30
CA SER A 87 0.45 -19.73 0.52
C SER A 87 1.76 -19.06 0.13
N PRO A 88 2.41 -18.30 1.02
CA PRO A 88 3.63 -17.59 0.68
C PRO A 88 4.82 -18.53 0.51
N THR A 89 4.63 -19.84 0.70
CA THR A 89 5.67 -20.86 0.58
C THR A 89 6.26 -20.97 -0.82
N GLY A 90 5.65 -20.43 -1.87
CA GLY A 90 6.11 -20.65 -3.24
C GLY A 90 5.88 -19.47 -4.19
N VAL A 91 6.37 -19.64 -5.41
CA VAL A 91 6.33 -18.64 -6.47
C VAL A 91 5.16 -18.88 -7.42
N ASN A 92 4.38 -17.83 -7.65
CA ASN A 92 3.38 -17.73 -8.70
C ASN A 92 4.07 -17.45 -10.04
N PHE A 93 3.86 -18.34 -10.99
CA PHE A 93 4.31 -18.21 -12.39
C PHE A 93 3.18 -17.82 -13.34
N GLY A 94 1.94 -17.70 -12.82
CA GLY A 94 0.72 -17.53 -13.61
C GLY A 94 0.24 -16.08 -13.65
N SER A 95 -1.09 -15.91 -13.58
CA SER A 95 -1.72 -14.59 -13.61
C SER A 95 -1.33 -13.74 -12.39
N PRO A 96 -1.12 -12.42 -12.56
CA PRO A 96 -0.93 -11.47 -11.46
C PRO A 96 -2.04 -11.47 -10.40
N ASP A 97 -3.24 -11.96 -10.72
CA ASP A 97 -4.37 -12.05 -9.77
C ASP A 97 -4.08 -12.96 -8.56
N ASN A 98 -3.11 -13.87 -8.72
CA ASN A 98 -2.67 -14.80 -7.68
C ASN A 98 -1.41 -14.31 -6.95
N ASP A 99 -0.95 -13.09 -7.22
CA ASP A 99 0.20 -12.50 -6.54
C ASP A 99 -0.16 -12.05 -5.13
N LEU A 100 0.72 -12.34 -4.18
CA LEU A 100 0.62 -11.84 -2.82
C LEU A 100 0.92 -10.34 -2.80
N THR A 101 -0.06 -9.56 -2.34
CA THR A 101 0.12 -8.14 -2.09
C THR A 101 0.36 -7.93 -0.60
N VAL A 102 1.36 -7.14 -0.24
CA VAL A 102 1.76 -6.90 1.14
C VAL A 102 1.91 -5.41 1.44
N LYS A 103 1.95 -5.10 2.73
CA LYS A 103 2.37 -3.83 3.30
C LYS A 103 3.52 -4.10 4.28
N PHE A 104 4.61 -3.37 4.14
CA PHE A 104 5.71 -3.39 5.10
C PHE A 104 5.40 -2.47 6.28
N VAL A 105 5.36 -3.03 7.49
CA VAL A 105 5.07 -2.31 8.74
C VAL A 105 5.95 -2.87 9.85
N ASN A 106 6.74 -2.02 10.50
CA ASN A 106 7.53 -2.37 11.68
C ASN A 106 8.39 -3.65 11.52
N GLY A 107 9.05 -3.83 10.38
CA GLY A 107 9.88 -5.02 10.11
C GLY A 107 9.09 -6.28 9.73
N ALA A 108 7.79 -6.16 9.49
CA ALA A 108 6.92 -7.26 9.09
C ALA A 108 6.23 -6.99 7.74
N LEU A 109 6.00 -8.05 6.97
CA LEU A 109 5.27 -8.02 5.70
C LEU A 109 3.85 -8.54 5.94
N GLN A 110 2.90 -7.61 6.09
CA GLN A 110 1.49 -7.94 6.29
C GLN A 110 0.81 -8.15 4.94
N ALA A 111 0.20 -9.31 4.71
CA ALA A 111 -0.60 -9.53 3.52
C ALA A 111 -1.81 -8.59 3.51
N THR A 112 -2.10 -7.95 2.37
CA THR A 112 -3.25 -7.03 2.20
C THR A 112 -4.39 -7.67 1.44
N ASN A 113 -4.12 -8.73 0.68
CA ASN A 113 -5.11 -9.54 -0.02
C ASN A 113 -5.28 -10.95 0.61
N ALA A 114 -4.69 -11.17 1.80
CA ALA A 114 -4.85 -12.36 2.64
C ALA A 114 -4.74 -11.96 4.13
N ASN A 115 -4.94 -12.91 5.05
CA ASN A 115 -4.97 -12.65 6.49
C ASN A 115 -3.81 -13.32 7.26
N PHE A 116 -2.58 -12.99 6.89
CA PHE A 116 -1.36 -13.49 7.55
C PHE A 116 -0.19 -12.51 7.39
N PHE A 117 0.92 -12.79 8.07
CA PHE A 117 2.21 -12.17 7.82
C PHE A 117 3.15 -13.14 7.11
N VAL A 118 4.03 -12.63 6.26
CA VAL A 118 5.10 -13.42 5.66
C VAL A 118 6.25 -13.52 6.66
N GLY A 119 6.76 -14.71 6.90
CA GLY A 119 7.82 -14.93 7.88
C GLY A 119 8.41 -16.34 7.81
N GLY A 120 9.05 -16.76 8.90
CA GLY A 120 9.65 -18.09 9.02
C GLY A 120 8.92 -19.00 9.99
N SER A 121 8.84 -20.30 9.68
CA SER A 121 8.35 -21.33 10.60
C SER A 121 9.34 -22.48 10.70
N GLY A 122 9.84 -22.74 11.91
CA GLY A 122 10.82 -23.79 12.16
C GLY A 122 11.43 -23.70 13.56
N SER A 123 11.96 -24.82 14.04
CA SER A 123 12.61 -24.92 15.36
C SER A 123 14.06 -25.38 15.29
N LYS A 124 14.52 -25.87 14.13
CA LYS A 124 15.91 -26.30 13.96
C LYS A 124 16.80 -25.07 13.74
N PRO A 125 17.93 -24.96 14.45
CA PRO A 125 18.84 -23.85 14.24
C PRO A 125 19.50 -23.95 12.86
N ILE A 126 19.59 -22.81 12.18
CA ILE A 126 20.35 -22.64 10.94
C ILE A 126 21.65 -21.90 11.23
N GLY A 127 22.62 -21.97 10.31
CA GLY A 127 23.90 -21.30 10.44
C GLY A 127 24.97 -21.91 9.53
N PRO A 128 26.20 -21.37 9.55
CA PRO A 128 27.31 -21.91 8.75
C PRO A 128 27.51 -23.41 8.99
N GLY A 129 27.64 -24.20 7.92
CA GLY A 129 27.82 -25.65 7.97
C GLY A 129 26.57 -26.46 8.36
N SER A 130 25.44 -25.81 8.69
CA SER A 130 24.20 -26.50 9.04
C SER A 130 23.38 -26.81 7.79
N PRO A 131 22.92 -28.05 7.58
CA PRO A 131 22.02 -28.41 6.49
C PRO A 131 20.55 -28.05 6.80
N ASN A 132 20.26 -27.51 8.00
CA ASN A 132 18.91 -27.20 8.40
C ASN A 132 18.37 -25.99 7.63
N SER A 133 17.05 -25.99 7.44
CA SER A 133 16.30 -24.86 6.90
C SER A 133 15.13 -24.48 7.81
N VAL A 134 14.62 -23.27 7.60
CA VAL A 134 13.38 -22.76 8.17
C VAL A 134 12.41 -22.52 7.03
N ALA A 135 11.17 -22.97 7.17
CA ALA A 135 10.18 -22.82 6.12
C ALA A 135 9.80 -21.34 5.94
N PHE A 136 9.73 -20.87 4.70
CA PHE A 136 9.10 -19.60 4.36
C PHE A 136 7.58 -19.78 4.45
N ALA A 137 6.90 -19.05 5.33
CA ALA A 137 5.55 -19.42 5.74
C ALA A 137 4.63 -18.23 6.01
N ALA A 138 3.33 -18.51 5.97
CA ALA A 138 2.30 -17.66 6.54
C ALA A 138 2.32 -17.83 8.07
N VAL A 139 2.54 -16.75 8.78
CA VAL A 139 2.67 -16.74 10.25
C VAL A 139 1.74 -15.72 10.87
N GLN A 140 1.46 -15.90 12.16
CA GLN A 140 0.80 -14.90 12.98
C GLN A 140 1.75 -13.73 13.28
N GLN A 141 1.20 -12.59 13.67
CA GLN A 141 2.02 -11.46 14.10
C GLN A 141 2.90 -11.86 15.29
N GLY A 142 4.19 -11.55 15.21
CA GLY A 142 5.13 -11.89 16.27
C GLY A 142 6.59 -11.86 15.80
N PRO A 143 7.51 -12.43 16.59
CA PRO A 143 8.94 -12.45 16.27
C PRO A 143 9.25 -13.12 14.93
N THR A 144 8.55 -14.21 14.59
CA THR A 144 8.75 -14.94 13.32
C THR A 144 8.23 -14.20 12.09
N ALA A 145 7.33 -13.22 12.28
CA ALA A 145 6.85 -12.30 11.24
C ALA A 145 7.74 -11.06 11.09
N SER A 146 8.48 -10.70 12.14
CA SER A 146 9.24 -9.45 12.25
C SER A 146 10.72 -9.66 11.93
N ILE A 147 10.98 -10.38 10.84
CA ILE A 147 12.33 -10.77 10.40
C ILE A 147 12.83 -9.93 9.22
N TRP A 148 12.06 -8.94 8.75
CA TRP A 148 12.31 -8.28 7.48
C TRP A 148 12.95 -6.90 7.63
N SER A 149 13.87 -6.59 6.74
CA SER A 149 14.35 -5.25 6.46
C SER A 149 14.05 -4.87 5.02
N LEU A 150 13.69 -3.61 4.78
CA LEU A 150 13.38 -3.07 3.45
C LEU A 150 14.35 -1.94 3.12
N ASP A 151 15.10 -2.09 2.04
CA ASP A 151 15.77 -0.96 1.42
C ASP A 151 14.74 -0.14 0.63
N SER A 152 14.36 1.01 1.18
CA SER A 152 13.36 1.90 0.57
C SER A 152 13.75 2.47 -0.80
N SER A 153 15.05 2.44 -1.16
CA SER A 153 15.54 2.98 -2.43
C SER A 153 15.43 1.98 -3.57
N THR A 154 15.69 0.71 -3.30
CA THR A 154 15.71 -0.38 -4.30
C THR A 154 14.47 -1.28 -4.24
N GLY A 155 13.77 -1.28 -3.11
CA GLY A 155 12.71 -2.25 -2.80
C GLY A 155 13.24 -3.60 -2.32
N ASN A 156 14.55 -3.78 -2.16
CA ASN A 156 15.14 -5.05 -1.74
C ASN A 156 14.70 -5.42 -0.31
N LEU A 157 14.26 -6.67 -0.15
CA LEU A 157 13.82 -7.26 1.12
C LEU A 157 14.87 -8.28 1.58
N THR A 158 15.40 -8.05 2.77
CA THR A 158 16.30 -8.99 3.44
C THR A 158 15.65 -9.58 4.68
N ALA A 159 15.95 -10.84 4.98
CA ALA A 159 15.47 -11.54 6.16
C ALA A 159 16.59 -11.75 7.18
N GLN A 160 16.26 -11.73 8.46
CA GLN A 160 17.16 -12.10 9.55
C GLN A 160 16.45 -13.07 10.50
N TRP A 161 16.79 -14.35 10.41
CA TRP A 161 16.26 -15.36 11.33
C TRP A 161 16.91 -15.25 12.71
N THR A 162 16.15 -15.58 13.75
CA THR A 162 16.66 -15.74 15.12
C THR A 162 16.38 -17.18 15.55
N ASN A 163 17.43 -17.94 15.80
CA ASN A 163 17.34 -19.32 16.27
C ASN A 163 16.74 -19.38 17.70
N PRO A 164 16.25 -20.54 18.17
CA PRO A 164 15.70 -20.68 19.52
C PRO A 164 16.68 -20.35 20.65
N ASP A 165 17.99 -20.49 20.39
CA ASP A 165 19.06 -20.11 21.33
C ASP A 165 19.36 -18.59 21.33
N GLY A 166 18.63 -17.81 20.53
CA GLY A 166 18.80 -16.37 20.39
C GLY A 166 19.88 -15.96 19.38
N SER A 167 20.63 -16.90 18.79
CA SER A 167 21.62 -16.59 17.77
C SER A 167 20.98 -16.08 16.47
N LYS A 168 21.71 -15.21 15.76
CA LYS A 168 21.27 -14.56 14.52
C LYS A 168 22.26 -14.85 13.39
N PRO A 169 22.21 -16.05 12.80
CA PRO A 169 23.11 -16.43 11.72
C PRO A 169 22.84 -15.59 10.46
N PRO A 170 23.80 -15.51 9.52
CA PRO A 170 23.49 -15.11 8.14
C PRO A 170 22.28 -15.90 7.64
N THR A 171 21.33 -15.22 7.00
CA THR A 171 20.07 -15.82 6.54
C THR A 171 19.95 -15.62 5.04
N THR A 172 20.11 -16.71 4.29
CA THR A 172 19.91 -16.76 2.83
C THR A 172 18.49 -17.22 2.54
N ILE A 173 17.84 -16.55 1.58
CA ILE A 173 16.55 -16.99 1.03
C ILE A 173 16.87 -17.87 -0.18
N ALA A 174 16.38 -19.11 -0.16
CA ALA A 174 16.58 -20.05 -1.24
C ALA A 174 15.25 -20.54 -1.81
N PHE A 175 15.26 -20.86 -3.09
CA PHE A 175 14.11 -21.37 -3.83
C PHE A 175 14.44 -22.74 -4.43
N ASP A 176 13.66 -23.75 -4.04
CA ASP A 176 13.62 -25.02 -4.73
C ASP A 176 12.54 -24.97 -5.81
N ILE A 177 12.97 -24.94 -7.07
CA ILE A 177 12.08 -24.84 -8.22
C ILE A 177 11.26 -26.12 -8.46
N ARG A 178 11.77 -27.29 -8.04
CA ARG A 178 11.10 -28.58 -8.30
C ARG A 178 9.89 -28.73 -7.39
N ASP A 179 10.06 -28.39 -6.12
CA ASP A 179 8.98 -28.44 -5.13
C ASP A 179 8.20 -27.12 -5.05
N ASN A 180 8.67 -26.09 -5.74
CA ASN A 180 8.14 -24.72 -5.71
C ASN A 180 8.02 -24.20 -4.28
N ILE A 181 9.11 -24.33 -3.51
CA ILE A 181 9.19 -23.89 -2.12
C ILE A 181 10.31 -22.86 -1.91
N LEU A 182 10.00 -21.85 -1.11
CA LEU A 182 10.94 -20.91 -0.53
C LEU A 182 11.31 -21.36 0.88
N LEU A 183 12.56 -21.15 1.25
CA LEU A 183 13.08 -21.47 2.56
C LEU A 183 14.16 -20.48 2.98
N PHE A 184 14.44 -20.44 4.27
CA PHE A 184 15.60 -19.78 4.83
C PHE A 184 16.65 -20.81 5.21
N THR A 185 17.92 -20.54 4.91
CA THR A 185 19.07 -21.34 5.33
C THR A 185 20.20 -20.44 5.80
N GLY A 186 21.08 -20.97 6.65
CA GLY A 186 22.33 -20.30 7.03
C GLY A 186 23.52 -20.72 6.18
N ASP A 187 23.37 -21.79 5.40
CA ASP A 187 24.39 -22.32 4.49
C ASP A 187 23.70 -23.10 3.36
N LEU A 188 23.60 -22.47 2.19
CA LEU A 188 22.96 -23.08 1.02
C LEU A 188 23.74 -24.31 0.52
N SER A 189 25.07 -24.30 0.65
CA SER A 189 25.89 -25.43 0.21
C SER A 189 25.67 -26.66 1.09
N ALA A 190 25.65 -26.49 2.41
CA ALA A 190 25.37 -27.56 3.36
C ALA A 190 23.95 -28.11 3.21
N PHE A 191 22.96 -27.23 2.99
CA PHE A 191 21.58 -27.64 2.70
C PHE A 191 21.52 -28.51 1.42
N ASN A 192 22.08 -28.03 0.31
CA ASN A 192 22.05 -28.73 -0.97
C ASN A 192 22.82 -30.06 -0.96
N ALA A 193 23.81 -30.23 -0.07
CA ALA A 193 24.52 -31.50 0.09
C ALA A 193 23.64 -32.63 0.68
N GLN A 194 22.51 -32.28 1.32
CA GLN A 194 21.57 -33.24 1.94
C GLN A 194 20.18 -33.22 1.31
N ALA A 195 19.84 -32.18 0.53
CA ALA A 195 18.55 -32.05 -0.10
C ALA A 195 18.38 -33.02 -1.28
N ALA A 196 17.16 -33.56 -1.45
CA ALA A 196 16.82 -34.39 -2.60
C ALA A 196 16.83 -33.60 -3.92
N SER A 197 16.58 -32.30 -3.83
CA SER A 197 16.57 -31.33 -4.92
C SER A 197 17.37 -30.10 -4.48
N PRO A 198 18.33 -29.62 -5.29
CA PRO A 198 19.10 -28.43 -4.93
C PRO A 198 18.24 -27.17 -5.07
N ALA A 199 18.31 -26.29 -4.07
CA ALA A 199 17.76 -24.96 -4.12
C ALA A 199 18.78 -23.94 -4.64
N SER A 200 18.27 -22.84 -5.17
CA SER A 200 19.08 -21.69 -5.63
C SER A 200 18.83 -20.49 -4.74
N GLU A 201 19.86 -19.68 -4.51
CA GLU A 201 19.69 -18.39 -3.83
C GLU A 201 18.81 -17.46 -4.68
N VAL A 202 17.92 -16.74 -3.98
CA VAL A 202 17.02 -15.76 -4.58
C VAL A 202 16.97 -14.49 -3.75
N GLU A 203 16.65 -13.40 -4.42
CA GLU A 203 16.42 -12.09 -3.81
C GLU A 203 14.94 -11.75 -3.87
N LEU A 204 14.45 -11.02 -2.87
CA LEU A 204 13.07 -10.57 -2.80
C LEU A 204 13.00 -9.06 -2.98
N PHE A 205 12.05 -8.59 -3.76
CA PHE A 205 11.82 -7.17 -3.99
C PHE A 205 10.36 -6.81 -3.79
N LEU A 206 10.09 -5.76 -3.01
CA LEU A 206 8.78 -5.15 -2.91
C LEU A 206 8.57 -4.19 -4.09
N VAL A 207 7.65 -4.52 -4.99
CA VAL A 207 7.36 -3.77 -6.22
C VAL A 207 5.93 -3.26 -6.20
N LYS A 208 5.73 -2.00 -6.61
CA LYS A 208 4.41 -1.35 -6.64
C LYS A 208 3.59 -1.72 -7.87
#